data_AF-A0A1F8AB92-F1
#
_entry.id   AF-A0A1F8AB92-F1
#
_cell.length_a   1.000
_cell.length_b   1.000
_cell.length_c   1.000
_cell.angle_alpha   90.00
_cell.angle_beta   90.00
_cell.angle_gamma   90.00
#
_symmetry.space_group_name_H-M   'P 1'
#
loop_
_entity.id
_entity.type
_entity.pdbx_description
1 polymer ?
#
loop_
_entity_poly.entity_id
_entity_poly.type
_entity_poly.pdbx_seq_one_letter_code
_entity_poly.pdbx_strand_id
1 'polypeptide(L)'
;MSSIELQPSPHIHIPKNLSAGVPDLSQINQTWKGISSNIPSSYTMTEKPGFDTITPTEDNYMDKRDPDPTPTAYWPCHSYFEKMTPATKPSNGELPSPGANGREHPHEIFFLEIAQSSKISNRGFFNHNGQILCSVDGGKNVTALVSGLNGPDSLEISQSVGRMFWTNMGLHTSNQDGSVMSANLDGSDIRTVIPDGAVHTPKQLAVDDQNRKLYFCDREGMSVHRCDFDGHNHEILVLRGDCKSSDKEDQMRWCVGITLDLQNGKFYWTQKGMNRGHKGRIFRANIDMPFGENALSRSDIETLFVGLPEPIDLDFVSETQTIYWTDRGEDPYGNTLNKARFGGEEPQVHILARQFHQPIGLKVDSINQSVYVTDLGGSLYRVSVDGGGKEVIHRGDGFYTGITFV
;
A
#
# COMPACT_ATOMS: atom_id res chain seq x y z
N MET A 1 57.31 -31.99 9.51
CA MET A 1 58.00 -31.74 8.22
C MET A 1 57.59 -32.82 7.24
N SER A 2 56.68 -32.50 6.33
CA SER A 2 56.71 -32.93 4.92
C SER A 2 55.55 -32.22 4.19
N SER A 3 55.96 -31.43 3.23
CA SER A 3 55.21 -30.50 2.38
C SER A 3 54.45 -31.22 1.27
N ILE A 4 53.27 -30.71 0.90
CA ILE A 4 52.53 -31.10 -0.30
C ILE A 4 52.44 -29.88 -1.22
N GLU A 5 52.99 -30.02 -2.43
CA GLU A 5 53.04 -29.04 -3.51
C GLU A 5 51.68 -28.90 -4.21
N LEU A 6 51.36 -27.65 -4.60
CA LEU A 6 50.24 -27.28 -5.46
C LEU A 6 50.67 -27.31 -6.93
N GLN A 7 49.87 -27.92 -7.82
CA GLN A 7 50.00 -27.78 -9.27
C GLN A 7 48.97 -26.78 -9.85
N PRO A 8 49.32 -26.00 -10.89
CA PRO A 8 48.51 -24.87 -11.36
C PRO A 8 47.50 -25.26 -12.47
N SER A 9 46.40 -24.49 -12.52
CA SER A 9 45.34 -24.58 -13.54
C SER A 9 45.76 -23.99 -14.90
N PRO A 10 45.28 -24.52 -16.04
CA PRO A 10 45.63 -24.02 -17.36
C PRO A 10 44.80 -22.79 -17.77
N HIS A 11 45.50 -21.78 -18.30
CA HIS A 11 44.94 -20.60 -18.95
C HIS A 11 44.27 -20.96 -20.29
N ILE A 12 43.08 -20.38 -20.56
CA ILE A 12 42.47 -20.35 -21.90
C ILE A 12 42.38 -18.91 -22.38
N HIS A 13 42.94 -18.68 -23.57
CA HIS A 13 43.03 -17.43 -24.31
C HIS A 13 41.65 -16.97 -24.84
N ILE A 14 41.38 -15.67 -24.72
CA ILE A 14 40.26 -14.97 -25.40
C ILE A 14 40.83 -14.26 -26.65
N PRO A 15 40.33 -14.51 -27.87
CA PRO A 15 40.57 -13.63 -29.01
C PRO A 15 39.49 -12.53 -29.10
N LYS A 16 39.93 -11.27 -29.26
CA LYS A 16 39.11 -10.14 -29.72
C LYS A 16 39.20 -10.04 -31.26
N ASN A 17 38.07 -10.00 -31.97
CA ASN A 17 37.58 -8.83 -32.72
C ASN A 17 36.52 -9.13 -33.81
N LEU A 18 35.61 -8.16 -33.94
CA LEU A 18 34.89 -7.65 -35.13
C LEU A 18 33.57 -8.27 -35.62
N SER A 19 32.50 -7.50 -35.34
CA SER A 19 31.49 -6.93 -36.26
C SER A 19 30.44 -7.82 -36.98
N ALA A 20 29.19 -7.34 -36.81
CA ALA A 20 28.04 -7.41 -37.72
C ALA A 20 27.24 -8.73 -37.84
N GLY A 21 25.93 -8.63 -37.61
CA GLY A 21 24.93 -9.61 -38.04
C GLY A 21 24.04 -10.13 -36.92
N VAL A 22 22.76 -9.74 -36.96
CA VAL A 22 21.67 -10.32 -36.16
C VAL A 22 21.44 -11.78 -36.60
N PRO A 23 21.30 -12.76 -35.68
CA PRO A 23 20.78 -14.07 -36.04
C PRO A 23 19.35 -14.33 -35.53
N ASP A 24 18.65 -15.08 -36.37
CA ASP A 24 17.26 -15.51 -36.38
C ASP A 24 16.90 -16.52 -35.26
N LEU A 25 15.64 -16.47 -34.79
CA LEU A 25 15.11 -17.07 -33.55
C LEU A 25 14.48 -18.47 -33.77
N SER A 26 15.17 -19.39 -34.45
CA SER A 26 14.61 -20.73 -34.72
C SER A 26 15.52 -21.95 -34.48
N GLN A 27 16.59 -21.87 -33.68
CA GLN A 27 17.46 -23.02 -33.38
C GLN A 27 17.94 -23.15 -31.93
N ILE A 28 17.04 -23.01 -30.94
CA ILE A 28 17.35 -23.41 -29.54
C ILE A 28 16.19 -24.24 -28.99
N ASN A 29 16.01 -25.46 -29.50
CA ASN A 29 15.09 -26.43 -28.89
C ASN A 29 15.41 -27.89 -29.23
N GLN A 30 16.70 -28.26 -29.30
CA GLN A 30 17.12 -29.65 -29.55
C GLN A 30 18.42 -30.06 -28.85
N THR A 31 18.48 -29.88 -27.52
CA THR A 31 19.42 -30.63 -26.69
C THR A 31 18.84 -30.74 -25.29
N TRP A 32 18.85 -31.93 -24.69
CA TRP A 32 18.19 -32.35 -23.42
C TRP A 32 16.87 -33.14 -23.52
N LYS A 33 16.71 -33.97 -24.55
CA LYS A 33 15.91 -35.21 -24.45
C LYS A 33 16.82 -36.42 -24.64
N GLY A 34 17.32 -36.94 -23.54
CA GLY A 34 18.14 -38.14 -23.53
C GLY A 34 18.97 -38.21 -22.26
N ILE A 35 18.36 -38.69 -21.18
CA ILE A 35 18.90 -39.57 -20.11
C ILE A 35 17.71 -39.78 -19.16
N SER A 36 16.88 -40.79 -19.43
CA SER A 36 15.90 -41.30 -18.47
C SER A 36 15.75 -42.80 -18.66
N SER A 37 16.70 -43.55 -18.12
CA SER A 37 16.55 -45.00 -17.90
C SER A 37 17.72 -45.50 -17.04
N ASN A 38 17.52 -45.61 -15.72
CA ASN A 38 17.81 -46.82 -14.94
C ASN A 38 17.64 -46.66 -13.39
N ILE A 39 16.53 -47.21 -12.85
CA ILE A 39 16.39 -48.11 -11.65
C ILE A 39 16.66 -47.51 -10.22
N PRO A 40 16.06 -47.97 -9.07
CA PRO A 40 14.72 -48.48 -8.70
C PRO A 40 14.13 -47.85 -7.39
N SER A 41 12.93 -48.28 -6.99
CA SER A 41 12.22 -48.00 -5.73
C SER A 41 12.67 -48.85 -4.52
N SER A 42 12.87 -48.26 -3.32
CA SER A 42 12.34 -48.76 -2.01
C SER A 42 12.79 -47.92 -0.77
N TYR A 43 11.90 -47.86 0.24
CA TYR A 43 12.03 -47.47 1.68
C TYR A 43 12.26 -46.00 2.15
N THR A 44 11.14 -45.38 2.57
CA THR A 44 10.78 -44.53 3.75
C THR A 44 11.77 -43.71 4.64
N MET A 45 11.28 -42.48 4.97
CA MET A 45 11.53 -41.55 6.13
C MET A 45 12.88 -40.78 6.13
N THR A 46 13.00 -39.45 6.29
CA THR A 46 12.57 -38.55 7.40
C THR A 46 12.55 -37.03 7.00
N GLU A 47 12.16 -36.19 7.96
CA GLU A 47 11.78 -34.75 8.00
C GLU A 47 12.70 -33.65 7.41
N LYS A 48 12.05 -32.57 6.88
CA LYS A 48 12.33 -31.08 6.85
C LYS A 48 13.76 -30.52 6.55
N PRO A 49 13.93 -29.19 6.36
CA PRO A 49 13.22 -28.15 5.59
C PRO A 49 14.19 -27.40 4.61
N GLY A 50 13.69 -26.54 3.71
CA GLY A 50 14.56 -25.76 2.81
C GLY A 50 14.04 -24.35 2.52
N PHE A 51 14.60 -23.38 3.24
CA PHE A 51 14.65 -21.96 2.89
C PHE A 51 15.77 -21.72 1.86
N ASP A 52 15.55 -20.68 1.05
CA ASP A 52 16.50 -19.86 0.27
C ASP A 52 17.33 -20.48 -0.87
N THR A 53 17.12 -19.91 -2.05
CA THR A 53 18.24 -19.47 -2.90
C THR A 53 17.94 -18.11 -3.48
N ILE A 54 18.75 -17.15 -3.04
CA ILE A 54 18.88 -15.78 -3.54
C ILE A 54 19.63 -15.81 -4.87
N THR A 55 19.09 -15.14 -5.89
CA THR A 55 19.73 -14.04 -6.66
C THR A 55 18.80 -13.64 -7.81
N PRO A 56 18.69 -12.34 -8.08
CA PRO A 56 19.29 -11.88 -9.33
C PRO A 56 20.25 -10.71 -9.11
N THR A 57 21.35 -10.77 -9.85
CA THR A 57 22.30 -9.67 -10.06
C THR A 57 21.58 -8.41 -10.53
N GLU A 58 21.92 -7.29 -9.88
CA GLU A 58 21.67 -5.92 -10.30
C GLU A 58 22.22 -5.65 -11.71
N ASP A 59 21.70 -4.59 -12.35
CA ASP A 59 21.98 -4.08 -13.70
C ASP A 59 21.16 -4.71 -14.85
N ASN A 60 19.89 -4.30 -15.00
CA ASN A 60 19.22 -4.06 -16.31
C ASN A 60 17.72 -3.65 -16.22
N TYR A 61 17.38 -2.63 -15.43
CA TYR A 61 15.99 -2.10 -15.43
C TYR A 61 15.94 -0.57 -15.43
N MET A 62 16.50 0.04 -16.47
CA MET A 62 16.31 1.47 -16.79
C MET A 62 15.66 1.74 -18.16
N ASP A 63 15.25 0.71 -18.92
CA ASP A 63 14.82 0.92 -20.32
C ASP A 63 13.43 0.35 -20.69
N LYS A 64 12.53 0.21 -19.71
CA LYS A 64 11.11 0.02 -19.99
C LYS A 64 10.36 1.31 -19.70
N ARG A 65 9.97 2.02 -20.77
CA ARG A 65 9.00 3.13 -20.70
C ARG A 65 7.75 2.64 -19.96
N ASP A 66 7.17 3.49 -19.13
CA ASP A 66 5.92 3.22 -18.43
C ASP A 66 4.86 2.80 -19.49
N PRO A 67 4.24 1.60 -19.37
CA PRO A 67 3.19 1.17 -20.29
C PRO A 67 1.89 1.97 -20.14
N ASP A 68 1.77 2.81 -19.10
CA ASP A 68 0.58 3.63 -18.86
C ASP A 68 0.64 4.95 -19.66
N PRO A 69 -0.30 5.20 -20.59
CA PRO A 69 -0.31 6.41 -21.43
C PRO A 69 -0.76 7.68 -20.69
N THR A 70 -0.99 7.59 -19.38
CA THR A 70 -1.45 8.70 -18.54
C THR A 70 -0.47 9.88 -18.60
N PRO A 71 -0.96 11.11 -18.83
CA PRO A 71 -0.13 12.30 -18.76
C PRO A 71 0.63 12.37 -17.42
N THR A 72 1.95 12.24 -17.48
CA THR A 72 2.78 12.59 -16.35
C THR A 72 2.72 14.09 -16.22
N ALA A 73 2.20 14.51 -15.09
CA ALA A 73 2.32 15.88 -14.67
C ALA A 73 3.85 16.21 -14.79
N TYR A 74 4.29 17.29 -15.44
CA TYR A 74 5.72 17.62 -15.61
C TYR A 74 6.41 17.93 -14.27
N TRP A 75 6.88 16.88 -13.59
CA TRP A 75 7.75 16.93 -12.42
C TRP A 75 8.86 15.90 -12.66
N PRO A 76 10.04 16.32 -13.15
CA PRO A 76 11.14 15.42 -13.43
C PRO A 76 11.51 14.60 -12.19
N CYS A 77 11.24 13.30 -12.21
CA CYS A 77 11.86 12.33 -11.30
C CYS A 77 13.34 12.14 -11.70
N HIS A 78 14.17 13.16 -11.49
CA HIS A 78 15.61 12.98 -11.61
C HIS A 78 16.12 12.22 -10.39
N SER A 79 16.36 10.91 -10.60
CA SER A 79 17.25 10.06 -9.80
C SER A 79 17.04 10.12 -8.28
N TYR A 80 16.27 9.17 -7.76
CA TYR A 80 16.08 8.91 -6.32
C TYR A 80 17.37 8.49 -5.55
N PHE A 81 18.56 8.77 -6.08
CA PHE A 81 19.82 8.34 -5.49
C PHE A 81 20.93 9.37 -5.71
N GLU A 82 20.96 10.42 -4.89
CA GLU A 82 22.22 11.12 -4.62
C GLU A 82 22.53 11.18 -3.11
N LYS A 83 23.79 10.82 -2.84
CA LYS A 83 24.48 10.56 -1.56
C LYS A 83 24.07 11.44 -0.38
N MET A 84 23.60 10.81 0.70
CA MET A 84 23.75 11.37 2.05
C MET A 84 25.13 11.03 2.61
N THR A 85 25.98 12.03 2.80
CA THR A 85 27.12 11.96 3.71
C THR A 85 26.73 12.55 5.07
N PRO A 86 27.21 12.01 6.20
CA PRO A 86 26.86 12.54 7.51
C PRO A 86 27.57 13.88 7.74
N ALA A 87 26.82 14.97 7.83
CA ALA A 87 27.34 16.25 8.25
C ALA A 87 27.56 16.28 9.77
N THR A 88 28.74 16.75 10.17
CA THR A 88 29.20 16.95 11.54
C THR A 88 28.40 18.02 12.30
N LYS A 89 28.05 17.71 13.55
CA LYS A 89 27.44 18.66 14.51
C LYS A 89 28.36 19.84 14.81
N PRO A 90 27.81 21.05 15.07
CA PRO A 90 28.33 21.95 16.08
C PRO A 90 27.45 21.96 17.34
N SER A 91 28.11 22.21 18.46
CA SER A 91 27.63 22.16 19.83
C SER A 91 26.92 23.44 20.30
N ASN A 92 25.94 23.22 21.16
CA ASN A 92 25.46 24.04 22.29
C ASN A 92 24.93 25.46 22.05
N GLY A 93 23.62 25.58 22.33
CA GLY A 93 22.93 26.80 22.72
C GLY A 93 21.52 26.43 23.17
N GLU A 94 21.34 26.03 24.43
CA GLU A 94 20.02 25.81 25.03
C GLU A 94 19.27 27.14 25.09
N LEU A 95 18.08 27.17 24.48
CA LEU A 95 17.04 28.16 24.72
C LEU A 95 15.79 27.43 25.23
N PRO A 96 15.05 27.97 26.21
CA PRO A 96 14.01 27.23 26.89
C PRO A 96 12.80 26.98 25.99
N SER A 97 12.29 25.76 26.03
CA SER A 97 11.05 25.33 25.37
C SER A 97 9.86 26.18 25.82
N PRO A 98 9.04 26.76 24.92
CA PRO A 98 7.76 27.33 25.31
C PRO A 98 6.81 26.20 25.71
N GLY A 99 6.20 26.34 26.89
CA GLY A 99 5.41 25.31 27.54
C GLY A 99 4.29 24.73 26.65
N ALA A 100 4.30 23.40 26.56
CA ALA A 100 3.19 22.60 26.07
C ALA A 100 2.01 22.71 27.06
N ASN A 101 1.13 23.68 26.82
CA ASN A 101 -0.25 23.64 27.29
C ASN A 101 -1.16 23.66 26.04
N GLY A 102 -0.94 22.72 25.12
CA GLY A 102 -1.95 22.32 24.15
C GLY A 102 -2.80 21.27 24.83
N ARG A 103 -4.11 21.52 24.99
CA ARG A 103 -5.04 20.47 25.41
C ARG A 103 -5.08 19.45 24.27
N GLU A 104 -4.47 18.27 24.47
CA GLU A 104 -4.75 17.11 23.60
C GLU A 104 -6.26 16.91 23.60
N HIS A 105 -6.88 17.00 22.43
CA HIS A 105 -8.25 16.53 22.28
C HIS A 105 -8.21 15.01 22.40
N PRO A 106 -8.89 14.40 23.39
CA PRO A 106 -8.88 12.94 23.50
C PRO A 106 -9.66 12.38 22.31
N HIS A 107 -8.93 11.81 21.37
CA HIS A 107 -9.53 11.14 20.21
C HIS A 107 -10.09 9.78 20.60
N GLU A 108 -11.31 9.52 20.16
CA GLU A 108 -11.77 8.14 20.00
C GLU A 108 -11.18 7.59 18.72
N ILE A 109 -10.20 6.70 18.85
CA ILE A 109 -9.50 6.08 17.72
C ILE A 109 -10.18 4.77 17.38
N PHE A 110 -10.53 4.61 16.11
CA PHE A 110 -11.08 3.38 15.56
C PHE A 110 -10.09 2.81 14.57
N PHE A 111 -9.82 1.51 14.67
CA PHE A 111 -8.93 0.84 13.73
C PHE A 111 -9.31 -0.62 13.53
N LEU A 112 -8.88 -1.18 12.41
CA LEU A 112 -9.23 -2.52 12.00
C LEU A 112 -8.15 -3.54 12.39
N GLU A 113 -8.60 -4.71 12.81
CA GLU A 113 -7.80 -5.91 12.95
C GLU A 113 -8.29 -6.93 11.94
N ILE A 114 -7.42 -7.41 11.03
CA ILE A 114 -7.79 -8.46 10.07
C ILE A 114 -7.97 -9.81 10.77
N ALA A 115 -7.03 -10.12 11.66
CA ALA A 115 -6.99 -11.36 12.42
C ALA A 115 -6.04 -11.20 13.61
N GLN A 116 -6.14 -12.12 14.57
CA GLN A 116 -5.19 -12.27 15.66
C GLN A 116 -4.28 -13.45 15.34
N SER A 117 -2.97 -13.27 15.48
CA SER A 117 -1.97 -14.32 15.25
C SER A 117 -2.29 -15.60 16.03
N SER A 118 -2.66 -15.47 17.30
CA SER A 118 -3.11 -16.59 18.16
C SER A 118 -4.39 -17.31 17.68
N LYS A 119 -5.23 -16.68 16.87
CA LYS A 119 -6.48 -17.25 16.32
C LYS A 119 -6.33 -17.78 14.89
N ILE A 120 -5.18 -17.53 14.25
CA ILE A 120 -4.90 -18.09 12.92
C ILE A 120 -4.69 -19.59 13.07
N SER A 121 -5.72 -20.35 12.69
CA SER A 121 -5.59 -21.80 12.47
C SER A 121 -5.19 -22.07 11.01
N ASN A 122 -4.80 -23.30 10.69
CA ASN A 122 -4.53 -23.75 9.31
C ASN A 122 -5.70 -23.54 8.33
N ARG A 123 -6.88 -23.09 8.78
CA ARG A 123 -8.08 -22.85 7.96
C ARG A 123 -8.12 -21.48 7.25
N GLY A 124 -7.12 -20.62 7.41
CA GLY A 124 -6.96 -19.42 6.57
C GLY A 124 -6.97 -18.08 7.33
N PHE A 125 -6.27 -17.09 6.76
CA PHE A 125 -5.98 -15.79 7.36
C PHE A 125 -7.19 -14.84 7.41
N PHE A 126 -8.01 -14.81 6.36
CA PHE A 126 -9.13 -13.86 6.17
C PHE A 126 -10.51 -14.39 6.56
N ASN A 127 -10.59 -15.49 7.31
CA ASN A 127 -11.87 -15.95 7.86
C ASN A 127 -12.49 -14.89 8.78
N HIS A 128 -13.72 -15.11 9.27
CA HIS A 128 -14.51 -14.32 10.25
C HIS A 128 -13.78 -14.01 11.59
N ASN A 129 -12.57 -13.51 11.51
CA ASN A 129 -11.62 -13.22 12.57
C ASN A 129 -11.44 -11.71 12.71
N GLY A 130 -11.87 -10.93 11.70
CA GLY A 130 -11.67 -9.50 11.68
C GLY A 130 -12.54 -8.77 12.68
N GLN A 131 -12.03 -7.64 13.17
CA GLN A 131 -12.67 -6.81 14.17
C GLN A 131 -12.52 -5.33 13.84
N ILE A 132 -13.53 -4.54 14.23
CA ILE A 132 -13.38 -3.09 14.42
C ILE A 132 -13.05 -2.88 15.89
N LEU A 133 -11.89 -2.27 16.13
CA LEU A 133 -11.38 -1.94 17.44
C LEU A 133 -11.60 -0.45 17.72
N CYS A 134 -11.90 -0.11 18.97
CA CYS A 134 -12.10 1.25 19.43
C CYS A 134 -11.26 1.50 20.69
N SER A 135 -10.66 2.69 20.77
CA SER A 135 -9.99 3.19 21.96
C SER A 135 -10.38 4.63 22.24
N VAL A 136 -10.87 4.87 23.45
CA VAL A 136 -11.38 6.18 23.90
C VAL A 136 -10.34 7.00 24.68
N ASP A 137 -9.14 6.45 24.90
CA ASP A 137 -8.09 7.05 25.72
C ASP A 137 -6.77 7.20 24.95
N GLY A 138 -6.89 7.40 23.63
CA GLY A 138 -5.76 7.58 22.74
C GLY A 138 -4.94 6.31 22.57
N GLY A 139 -5.58 5.14 22.53
CA GLY A 139 -4.97 3.85 22.20
C GLY A 139 -4.47 3.02 23.38
N LYS A 140 -4.68 3.44 24.64
CA LYS A 140 -4.17 2.71 25.82
C LYS A 140 -5.07 1.55 26.21
N ASN A 141 -6.37 1.71 26.08
CA ASN A 141 -7.38 0.68 26.26
C ASN A 141 -8.12 0.47 24.95
N VAL A 142 -7.98 -0.74 24.40
CA VAL A 142 -8.56 -1.13 23.11
C VAL A 142 -9.64 -2.17 23.35
N THR A 143 -10.81 -1.97 22.77
CA THR A 143 -11.95 -2.88 22.87
C THR A 143 -12.47 -3.24 21.48
N ALA A 144 -12.95 -4.47 21.31
CA ALA A 144 -13.60 -4.89 20.08
C ALA A 144 -15.05 -4.42 20.07
N LEU A 145 -15.40 -3.62 19.06
CA LEU A 145 -16.73 -3.06 18.86
C LEU A 145 -17.59 -3.93 17.95
N VAL A 146 -17.00 -4.38 16.84
CA VAL A 146 -17.61 -5.32 15.90
C VAL A 146 -16.63 -6.47 15.68
N SER A 147 -17.14 -7.70 15.59
CA SER A 147 -16.32 -8.91 15.40
C SER A 147 -16.91 -9.81 14.33
N GLY A 148 -16.11 -10.73 13.79
CA GLY A 148 -16.57 -11.70 12.80
C GLY A 148 -16.49 -11.20 11.36
N LEU A 149 -15.68 -10.17 11.11
CA LEU A 149 -15.53 -9.54 9.80
C LEU A 149 -14.66 -10.39 8.86
N ASN A 150 -14.92 -10.29 7.56
CA ASN A 150 -14.24 -11.04 6.50
C ASN A 150 -13.13 -10.22 5.87
N GLY A 151 -11.94 -10.26 6.47
CA GLY A 151 -10.78 -9.52 6.00
C GLY A 151 -11.04 -8.01 5.85
N PRO A 152 -11.38 -7.30 6.93
CA PRO A 152 -11.62 -5.86 6.85
C PRO A 152 -10.32 -5.09 6.49
N ASP A 153 -10.40 -4.07 5.64
CA ASP A 153 -9.21 -3.31 5.20
C ASP A 153 -9.25 -1.82 5.55
N SER A 154 -10.34 -1.12 5.27
CA SER A 154 -10.45 0.32 5.53
C SER A 154 -11.68 0.65 6.36
N LEU A 155 -11.60 1.70 7.17
CA LEU A 155 -12.63 2.17 8.08
C LEU A 155 -12.67 3.70 8.07
N GLU A 156 -13.84 4.28 7.80
CA GLU A 156 -14.06 5.73 7.95
C GLU A 156 -15.37 6.01 8.68
N ILE A 157 -15.47 7.21 9.22
CA ILE A 157 -16.64 7.68 9.97
C ILE A 157 -17.24 8.88 9.26
N SER A 158 -18.56 8.82 9.04
CA SER A 158 -19.37 9.99 8.73
C SER A 158 -19.99 10.51 10.03
N GLN A 159 -19.52 11.67 10.48
CA GLN A 159 -20.09 12.33 11.65
C GLN A 159 -21.51 12.85 11.36
N SER A 160 -21.81 13.22 10.11
CA SER A 160 -23.11 13.80 9.75
C SER A 160 -24.28 12.81 9.88
N VAL A 161 -24.03 11.52 9.63
CA VAL A 161 -25.04 10.46 9.81
C VAL A 161 -24.77 9.54 11.00
N GLY A 162 -23.68 9.77 11.74
CA GLY A 162 -23.31 8.97 12.91
C GLY A 162 -23.03 7.51 12.58
N ARG A 163 -22.38 7.25 11.44
CA ARG A 163 -22.09 5.89 10.97
C ARG A 163 -20.62 5.69 10.64
N MET A 164 -20.15 4.49 10.91
CA MET A 164 -18.91 3.95 10.38
C MET A 164 -19.17 3.19 9.08
N PHE A 165 -18.21 3.21 8.17
CA PHE A 165 -18.19 2.45 6.92
C PHE A 165 -16.88 1.69 6.84
N TRP A 166 -16.92 0.44 6.37
CA TRP A 166 -15.71 -0.34 6.15
C TRP A 166 -15.78 -1.23 4.93
N THR A 167 -14.61 -1.57 4.39
CA THR A 167 -14.45 -2.54 3.30
C THR A 167 -14.10 -3.92 3.84
N ASN A 168 -14.69 -4.96 3.25
CA ASN A 168 -14.30 -6.36 3.44
C ASN A 168 -13.64 -6.84 2.15
N MET A 169 -12.39 -7.29 2.24
CA MET A 169 -11.59 -7.74 1.08
C MET A 169 -12.10 -9.01 0.43
N GLY A 170 -12.99 -9.75 1.10
CA GLY A 170 -13.33 -11.11 0.71
C GLY A 170 -12.36 -12.14 1.30
N LEU A 171 -12.64 -13.42 1.06
CA LEU A 171 -11.89 -14.52 1.67
C LEU A 171 -10.58 -14.82 0.92
N HIS A 172 -10.60 -14.63 -0.40
CA HIS A 172 -9.48 -14.91 -1.27
C HIS A 172 -9.41 -13.92 -2.41
N THR A 173 -8.18 -13.50 -2.76
CA THR A 173 -7.91 -12.56 -3.85
C THR A 173 -8.25 -13.10 -5.23
N SER A 174 -8.56 -14.40 -5.36
CA SER A 174 -9.04 -14.99 -6.61
C SER A 174 -10.55 -14.91 -6.77
N ASN A 175 -11.27 -14.59 -5.69
CA ASN A 175 -12.72 -14.56 -5.66
C ASN A 175 -13.20 -13.12 -5.71
N GLN A 176 -14.22 -12.89 -6.54
CA GLN A 176 -14.96 -11.64 -6.49
C GLN A 176 -16.04 -11.77 -5.40
N ASP A 177 -15.62 -11.63 -4.13
CA ASP A 177 -16.49 -11.77 -2.95
C ASP A 177 -16.30 -10.63 -1.93
N GLY A 178 -15.75 -9.50 -2.37
CA GLY A 178 -15.61 -8.29 -1.55
C GLY A 178 -16.93 -7.54 -1.35
N SER A 179 -17.00 -6.76 -0.27
CA SER A 179 -18.17 -5.95 0.09
C SER A 179 -17.81 -4.66 0.83
N VAL A 180 -18.80 -3.76 0.93
CA VAL A 180 -18.74 -2.55 1.76
C VAL A 180 -19.90 -2.58 2.75
N MET A 181 -19.61 -2.27 4.00
CA MET A 181 -20.54 -2.38 5.11
C MET A 181 -20.61 -1.06 5.87
N SER A 182 -21.65 -0.92 6.69
CA SER A 182 -21.82 0.21 7.60
C SER A 182 -22.42 -0.22 8.94
N ALA A 183 -22.22 0.57 9.98
CA ALA A 183 -22.83 0.40 11.30
C ALA A 183 -22.95 1.76 12.00
N ASN A 184 -23.73 1.83 13.08
CA ASN A 184 -23.68 2.96 14.00
C ASN A 184 -22.33 2.99 14.73
N LEU A 185 -21.93 4.14 15.29
CA LEU A 185 -20.66 4.30 16.02
C LEU A 185 -20.49 3.37 17.24
N ASP A 186 -21.59 2.80 17.76
CA ASP A 186 -21.58 1.80 18.83
C ASP A 186 -21.52 0.34 18.33
N GLY A 187 -21.36 0.14 17.01
CA GLY A 187 -21.31 -1.16 16.36
C GLY A 187 -22.69 -1.80 16.07
N SER A 188 -23.79 -1.14 16.44
CA SER A 188 -25.15 -1.62 16.17
C SER A 188 -25.59 -1.32 14.73
N ASP A 189 -26.72 -1.91 14.31
CA ASP A 189 -27.34 -1.67 12.99
C ASP A 189 -26.36 -1.87 11.82
N ILE A 190 -25.71 -3.04 11.79
CA ILE A 190 -24.84 -3.42 10.68
C ILE A 190 -25.67 -3.56 9.40
N ARG A 191 -25.27 -2.87 8.33
CA ARG A 191 -25.93 -2.90 7.02
C ARG A 191 -24.90 -3.11 5.90
N THR A 192 -25.30 -3.90 4.92
CA THR A 192 -24.58 -4.00 3.65
C THR A 192 -24.83 -2.74 2.82
N VAL A 193 -23.75 -2.10 2.37
CA VAL A 193 -23.78 -0.96 1.45
C VAL A 193 -23.54 -1.46 0.03
N ILE A 194 -22.44 -2.18 -0.18
CA ILE A 194 -22.15 -2.88 -1.44
C ILE A 194 -22.15 -4.39 -1.14
N PRO A 195 -23.01 -5.19 -1.79
CA PRO A 195 -23.14 -6.61 -1.50
C PRO A 195 -21.95 -7.43 -1.98
N ASP A 196 -21.76 -8.59 -1.35
CA ASP A 196 -20.70 -9.54 -1.71
C ASP A 196 -20.74 -9.86 -3.20
N GLY A 197 -19.57 -9.71 -3.84
CA GLY A 197 -19.37 -10.00 -5.27
C GLY A 197 -19.78 -8.92 -6.24
N ALA A 198 -20.33 -7.80 -5.76
CA ALA A 198 -20.44 -6.58 -6.59
C ALA A 198 -19.06 -5.96 -6.88
N VAL A 199 -18.08 -6.19 -6.00
CA VAL A 199 -16.69 -5.74 -6.12
C VAL A 199 -15.76 -6.90 -5.78
N HIS A 200 -14.50 -6.82 -6.20
CA HIS A 200 -13.55 -7.92 -6.08
C HIS A 200 -12.85 -7.92 -4.74
N THR A 201 -12.02 -6.93 -4.48
CA THR A 201 -11.21 -6.83 -3.27
C THR A 201 -11.10 -5.35 -2.91
N PRO A 202 -12.17 -4.77 -2.33
CA PRO A 202 -12.19 -3.37 -1.96
C PRO A 202 -11.15 -3.09 -0.86
N LYS A 203 -10.51 -1.93 -0.95
CA LYS A 203 -9.38 -1.49 -0.11
C LYS A 203 -9.73 -0.22 0.64
N GLN A 204 -8.89 0.82 0.56
CA GLN A 204 -9.12 2.09 1.22
C GLN A 204 -10.40 2.75 0.73
N LEU A 205 -11.11 3.38 1.65
CA LEU A 205 -12.32 4.12 1.41
C LEU A 205 -12.20 5.55 1.95
N ALA A 206 -12.91 6.48 1.33
CA ALA A 206 -13.01 7.87 1.77
C ALA A 206 -14.49 8.28 1.81
N VAL A 207 -14.82 9.16 2.76
CA VAL A 207 -16.19 9.65 2.99
C VAL A 207 -16.28 11.11 2.52
N ASP A 208 -17.29 11.39 1.71
CA ASP A 208 -17.76 12.73 1.43
C ASP A 208 -19.07 12.97 2.18
N ASP A 209 -18.98 13.58 3.35
CA ASP A 209 -20.13 13.94 4.19
C ASP A 209 -21.06 14.95 3.50
N GLN A 210 -20.51 15.87 2.70
CA GLN A 210 -21.28 16.96 2.10
C GLN A 210 -22.24 16.43 1.04
N ASN A 211 -21.76 15.52 0.19
CA ASN A 211 -22.55 14.91 -0.88
C ASN A 211 -23.12 13.53 -0.53
N ARG A 212 -22.83 13.02 0.69
CA ARG A 212 -23.23 11.70 1.20
C ARG A 212 -22.78 10.55 0.30
N LYS A 213 -21.53 10.61 -0.13
CA LYS A 213 -20.90 9.64 -1.03
C LYS A 213 -19.75 8.89 -0.37
N LEU A 214 -19.64 7.60 -0.66
CA LEU A 214 -18.44 6.81 -0.37
C LEU A 214 -17.62 6.67 -1.65
N TYR A 215 -16.30 6.71 -1.49
CA TYR A 215 -15.33 6.43 -2.53
C TYR A 215 -14.44 5.30 -2.05
N PHE A 216 -14.08 4.35 -2.91
CA PHE A 216 -13.18 3.27 -2.52
C PHE A 216 -12.46 2.67 -3.72
N CYS A 217 -11.28 2.12 -3.49
CA CYS A 217 -10.56 1.38 -4.52
C CYS A 217 -10.89 -0.11 -4.47
N ASP A 218 -10.85 -0.77 -5.62
CA ASP A 218 -10.92 -2.22 -5.77
C ASP A 218 -9.61 -2.70 -6.41
N ARG A 219 -8.83 -3.49 -5.66
CA ARG A 219 -7.47 -3.86 -6.03
C ARG A 219 -7.47 -4.81 -7.22
N GLU A 220 -8.09 -5.96 -7.08
CA GLU A 220 -8.23 -6.96 -8.14
C GLU A 220 -9.26 -6.56 -9.20
N GLY A 221 -10.23 -5.71 -8.85
CA GLY A 221 -11.09 -5.04 -9.83
C GLY A 221 -10.39 -3.92 -10.62
N MET A 222 -9.16 -3.55 -10.24
CA MET A 222 -8.34 -2.52 -10.88
C MET A 222 -9.09 -1.20 -11.08
N SER A 223 -9.84 -0.76 -10.07
CA SER A 223 -10.78 0.35 -10.24
C SER A 223 -10.93 1.24 -9.01
N VAL A 224 -11.46 2.43 -9.25
CA VAL A 224 -11.91 3.38 -8.22
C VAL A 224 -13.43 3.52 -8.37
N HIS A 225 -14.16 3.40 -7.26
CA HIS A 225 -15.61 3.40 -7.22
C HIS A 225 -16.16 4.58 -6.42
N ARG A 226 -17.42 4.93 -6.70
CA ARG A 226 -18.24 5.85 -5.91
C ARG A 226 -19.64 5.26 -5.72
N CYS A 227 -20.26 5.46 -4.56
CA CYS A 227 -21.67 5.17 -4.32
C CYS A 227 -22.26 6.12 -3.27
N ASP A 228 -23.58 6.13 -3.11
CA ASP A 228 -24.24 6.75 -1.95
C ASP A 228 -23.95 5.96 -0.67
N PHE A 229 -24.14 6.59 0.49
CA PHE A 229 -24.02 5.92 1.81
C PHE A 229 -24.90 4.67 1.97
N ASP A 230 -25.94 4.50 1.15
CA ASP A 230 -26.81 3.32 1.15
C ASP A 230 -26.53 2.36 -0.02
N GLY A 231 -25.47 2.61 -0.81
CA GLY A 231 -25.03 1.77 -1.91
C GLY A 231 -25.67 2.09 -3.27
N HIS A 232 -26.68 2.95 -3.32
CA HIS A 232 -27.25 3.38 -4.60
C HIS A 232 -26.25 4.20 -5.41
N ASN A 233 -26.54 4.34 -6.71
CA ASN A 233 -25.70 5.09 -7.65
C ASN A 233 -24.23 4.63 -7.61
N HIS A 234 -24.02 3.32 -7.44
CA HIS A 234 -22.69 2.72 -7.51
C HIS A 234 -22.15 2.81 -8.94
N GLU A 235 -21.01 3.47 -9.10
CA GLU A 235 -20.34 3.66 -10.37
C GLU A 235 -18.82 3.48 -10.24
N ILE A 236 -18.17 3.24 -11.38
CA ILE A 236 -16.72 3.18 -11.50
C ILE A 236 -16.24 4.54 -12.02
N LEU A 237 -15.37 5.21 -11.27
CA LEU A 237 -14.76 6.50 -11.66
C LEU A 237 -13.48 6.31 -12.48
N VAL A 238 -12.76 5.21 -12.25
CA VAL A 238 -11.52 4.86 -12.94
C VAL A 238 -11.49 3.34 -13.12
N LEU A 239 -11.21 2.87 -14.34
CA LEU A 239 -11.01 1.45 -14.65
C LEU A 239 -9.64 1.27 -15.31
N ARG A 240 -8.78 0.47 -14.69
CA ARG A 240 -7.38 0.29 -15.09
C ARG A 240 -7.10 -1.06 -15.73
N GLY A 241 -8.06 -1.96 -15.82
CA GLY A 241 -7.92 -3.24 -16.50
C GLY A 241 -9.20 -4.07 -16.42
N ASP A 242 -9.18 -5.25 -17.04
CA ASP A 242 -10.25 -6.24 -16.95
C ASP A 242 -9.84 -7.40 -16.02
N CYS A 243 -10.55 -7.60 -14.91
CA CYS A 243 -10.28 -8.67 -13.94
C CYS A 243 -10.47 -10.08 -14.53
N LYS A 244 -11.11 -10.21 -15.71
CA LYS A 244 -11.29 -11.47 -16.44
C LYS A 244 -10.20 -11.75 -17.46
N SER A 245 -9.32 -10.77 -17.71
CA SER A 245 -8.21 -10.88 -18.67
C SER A 245 -6.88 -11.17 -17.95
N SER A 246 -5.77 -11.15 -18.70
CA SER A 246 -4.43 -11.20 -18.12
C SER A 246 -4.04 -9.95 -17.33
N ASP A 247 -4.82 -8.86 -17.43
CA ASP A 247 -4.54 -7.60 -16.73
C ASP A 247 -4.49 -7.78 -15.21
N LYS A 248 -5.24 -8.75 -14.68
CA LYS A 248 -5.26 -9.06 -13.23
C LYS A 248 -3.88 -9.43 -12.66
N GLU A 249 -2.97 -9.92 -13.49
CA GLU A 249 -1.60 -10.30 -13.10
C GLU A 249 -0.66 -9.07 -13.06
N ASP A 250 -1.06 -7.96 -13.67
CA ASP A 250 -0.30 -6.71 -13.68
C ASP A 250 -0.60 -5.88 -12.43
N GLN A 251 0.23 -6.08 -11.40
CA GLN A 251 0.13 -5.37 -10.12
C GLN A 251 0.26 -3.85 -10.23
N MET A 252 0.74 -3.33 -11.37
CA MET A 252 0.77 -1.88 -11.61
C MET A 252 -0.63 -1.30 -11.85
N ARG A 253 -1.64 -2.14 -12.10
CA ARG A 253 -3.04 -1.74 -12.30
C ARG A 253 -3.87 -1.74 -11.02
N TRP A 254 -3.33 -2.30 -9.94
CA TRP A 254 -4.01 -2.46 -8.66
C TRP A 254 -4.15 -1.13 -7.91
N CYS A 255 -5.39 -0.62 -7.84
CA CYS A 255 -5.77 0.54 -7.05
C CYS A 255 -5.94 0.16 -5.57
N VAL A 256 -5.42 0.97 -4.65
CA VAL A 256 -5.39 0.61 -3.22
C VAL A 256 -5.90 1.75 -2.34
N GLY A 257 -5.09 2.77 -2.11
CA GLY A 257 -5.40 3.96 -1.32
C GLY A 257 -6.35 4.91 -2.04
N ILE A 258 -7.15 5.69 -1.30
CA ILE A 258 -7.91 6.82 -1.83
C ILE A 258 -8.06 7.95 -0.81
N THR A 259 -8.01 9.21 -1.28
CA THR A 259 -8.39 10.38 -0.49
C THR A 259 -9.00 11.47 -1.39
N LEU A 260 -9.67 12.44 -0.78
CA LEU A 260 -10.49 13.46 -1.46
C LEU A 260 -9.98 14.87 -1.17
N ASP A 261 -10.01 15.72 -2.20
CA ASP A 261 -9.92 17.17 -2.08
C ASP A 261 -11.20 17.75 -2.64
N LEU A 262 -12.24 17.78 -1.79
CA LEU A 262 -13.57 18.23 -2.15
C LEU A 262 -13.58 19.71 -2.52
N GLN A 263 -12.69 20.52 -1.94
CA GLN A 263 -12.59 21.95 -2.22
C GLN A 263 -12.21 22.21 -3.68
N ASN A 264 -11.31 21.40 -4.24
CA ASN A 264 -10.88 21.50 -5.62
C ASN A 264 -11.54 20.49 -6.56
N GLY A 265 -12.50 19.70 -6.05
CA GLY A 265 -13.20 18.67 -6.82
C GLY A 265 -12.28 17.58 -7.35
N LYS A 266 -11.27 17.17 -6.56
CA LYS A 266 -10.28 16.16 -6.94
C LYS A 266 -10.35 14.93 -6.04
N PHE A 267 -9.94 13.78 -6.56
CA PHE A 267 -9.59 12.62 -5.75
C PHE A 267 -8.21 12.11 -6.14
N TYR A 268 -7.57 11.44 -5.21
CA TYR A 268 -6.22 10.88 -5.34
C TYR A 268 -6.28 9.39 -5.03
N TRP A 269 -5.47 8.58 -5.71
CA TRP A 269 -5.36 7.16 -5.40
C TRP A 269 -3.95 6.64 -5.61
N THR A 270 -3.61 5.58 -4.91
CA THR A 270 -2.35 4.85 -5.11
C THR A 270 -2.57 3.69 -6.08
N GLN A 271 -1.56 3.42 -6.90
CA GLN A 271 -1.39 2.11 -7.51
C GLN A 271 -0.09 1.50 -7.04
N LYS A 272 -0.24 0.32 -6.46
CA LYS A 272 0.78 -0.34 -5.65
C LYS A 272 2.05 -0.70 -6.42
N GLY A 273 1.90 -1.19 -7.65
CA GLY A 273 3.01 -1.79 -8.38
C GLY A 273 3.45 -3.15 -7.79
N MET A 274 4.46 -3.74 -8.41
CA MET A 274 5.02 -5.02 -7.98
C MET A 274 5.65 -4.90 -6.58
N ASN A 275 5.53 -5.96 -5.79
CA ASN A 275 6.21 -6.05 -4.49
C ASN A 275 7.70 -5.74 -4.64
N ARG A 276 8.21 -4.77 -3.86
CA ARG A 276 9.62 -4.33 -3.90
C ARG A 276 10.09 -3.93 -5.31
N GLY A 277 9.17 -3.54 -6.18
CA GLY A 277 9.45 -3.31 -7.60
C GLY A 277 9.83 -1.87 -7.94
N HIS A 278 9.65 -0.92 -7.02
CA HIS A 278 9.81 0.51 -7.28
C HIS A 278 9.02 0.96 -8.52
N LYS A 279 7.78 0.46 -8.63
CA LYS A 279 6.82 0.76 -9.72
C LYS A 279 5.51 1.32 -9.18
N GLY A 280 5.46 1.62 -7.89
CA GLY A 280 4.32 2.27 -7.27
C GLY A 280 4.14 3.69 -7.78
N ARG A 281 2.88 4.12 -7.81
CA ARG A 281 2.47 5.42 -8.34
C ARG A 281 1.34 6.01 -7.53
N ILE A 282 1.21 7.33 -7.59
CA ILE A 282 0.06 8.08 -7.05
C ILE A 282 -0.49 8.94 -8.18
N PHE A 283 -1.81 8.94 -8.31
CA PHE A 283 -2.54 9.65 -9.35
C PHE A 283 -3.55 10.61 -8.74
N ARG A 284 -4.03 11.52 -9.58
CA ARG A 284 -5.16 12.41 -9.29
C ARG A 284 -6.07 12.53 -10.52
N ALA A 285 -7.36 12.73 -10.30
CA ALA A 285 -8.31 13.12 -11.34
C ALA A 285 -9.43 14.02 -10.76
N ASN A 286 -10.28 14.59 -11.61
CA ASN A 286 -11.48 15.30 -11.14
C ASN A 286 -12.51 14.30 -10.58
N ILE A 287 -13.22 14.67 -9.53
CA ILE A 287 -14.36 13.88 -9.01
C ILE A 287 -15.42 13.73 -10.10
N ASP A 288 -15.72 14.82 -10.81
CA ASP A 288 -16.64 14.79 -11.93
C ASP A 288 -15.94 14.27 -13.18
N MET A 289 -16.61 13.35 -13.87
CA MET A 289 -16.16 12.81 -15.14
C MET A 289 -16.17 13.92 -16.20
N PRO A 290 -15.08 14.10 -16.98
CA PRO A 290 -15.11 15.00 -18.12
C PRO A 290 -16.22 14.63 -19.12
N PHE A 291 -16.79 15.64 -19.76
CA PHE A 291 -17.94 15.44 -20.64
C PHE A 291 -17.63 14.48 -21.80
N GLY A 292 -18.44 13.42 -21.94
CA GLY A 292 -18.32 12.43 -23.00
C GLY A 292 -17.24 11.37 -22.77
N GLU A 293 -16.51 11.44 -21.64
CA GLU A 293 -15.51 10.45 -21.26
C GLU A 293 -16.09 9.37 -20.34
N ASN A 294 -15.29 8.35 -20.05
CA ASN A 294 -15.68 7.24 -19.18
C ASN A 294 -14.50 6.77 -18.33
N ALA A 295 -14.79 5.89 -17.36
CA ALA A 295 -13.81 5.39 -16.40
C ALA A 295 -12.53 4.79 -17.00
N LEU A 296 -12.60 4.20 -18.20
CA LEU A 296 -11.46 3.57 -18.86
C LEU A 296 -10.57 4.57 -19.61
N SER A 297 -11.17 5.65 -20.12
CA SER A 297 -10.53 6.52 -21.11
C SER A 297 -10.50 7.99 -20.73
N ARG A 298 -10.85 8.31 -19.48
CA ARG A 298 -10.83 9.67 -18.98
C ARG A 298 -9.42 10.27 -19.06
N SER A 299 -9.33 11.45 -19.66
CA SER A 299 -8.09 12.10 -20.08
C SER A 299 -7.48 12.97 -18.99
N ASP A 300 -8.25 13.27 -17.95
CA ASP A 300 -7.89 14.14 -16.83
C ASP A 300 -7.16 13.45 -15.69
N ILE A 301 -6.74 12.20 -15.88
CA ILE A 301 -5.86 11.51 -14.93
C ILE A 301 -4.46 12.09 -15.06
N GLU A 302 -3.91 12.50 -13.92
CA GLU A 302 -2.56 13.01 -13.78
C GLU A 302 -1.74 12.06 -12.90
N THR A 303 -0.58 11.63 -13.39
CA THR A 303 0.39 10.89 -12.56
C THR A 303 1.22 11.89 -11.76
N LEU A 304 1.13 11.82 -10.43
CA LEU A 304 1.80 12.76 -9.51
C LEU A 304 3.17 12.24 -9.04
N PHE A 305 3.22 10.96 -8.69
CA PHE A 305 4.45 10.32 -8.21
C PHE A 305 4.64 8.98 -8.91
N VAL A 306 5.89 8.66 -9.23
CA VAL A 306 6.30 7.40 -9.86
C VAL A 306 7.53 6.83 -9.15
N GLY A 307 7.78 5.53 -9.35
CA GLY A 307 8.97 4.89 -8.77
C GLY A 307 8.87 4.62 -7.27
N LEU A 308 7.68 4.74 -6.70
CA LEU A 308 7.45 4.50 -5.27
C LEU A 308 7.63 3.00 -4.96
N PRO A 309 8.14 2.65 -3.76
CA PRO A 309 8.34 1.25 -3.37
C PRO A 309 7.06 0.42 -3.52
N GLU A 310 6.01 0.78 -2.76
CA GLU A 310 4.74 0.08 -2.70
C GLU A 310 3.71 0.91 -1.93
N PRO A 311 3.14 1.96 -2.54
CA PRO A 311 2.27 2.90 -1.85
C PRO A 311 0.91 2.24 -1.57
N ILE A 312 0.47 2.30 -0.31
CA ILE A 312 -0.75 1.65 0.16
C ILE A 312 -1.83 2.70 0.44
N ASP A 313 -1.84 3.28 1.64
CA ASP A 313 -2.86 4.26 2.06
C ASP A 313 -2.33 5.68 1.89
N LEU A 314 -3.23 6.64 1.73
CA LEU A 314 -2.92 8.06 1.60
C LEU A 314 -4.01 8.94 2.21
N ASP A 315 -3.59 10.10 2.69
CA ASP A 315 -4.50 11.12 3.19
C ASP A 315 -4.03 12.51 2.71
N PHE A 316 -4.97 13.44 2.59
CA PHE A 316 -4.74 14.75 2.00
C PHE A 316 -5.25 15.87 2.90
N VAL A 317 -4.36 16.81 3.22
CA VAL A 317 -4.69 18.00 4.02
C VAL A 317 -4.80 19.20 3.10
N SER A 318 -6.03 19.64 2.85
CA SER A 318 -6.35 20.70 1.89
C SER A 318 -5.74 22.05 2.26
N GLU A 319 -5.72 22.42 3.54
CA GLU A 319 -5.22 23.71 4.04
C GLU A 319 -3.73 23.90 3.76
N THR A 320 -2.97 22.81 3.84
CA THR A 320 -1.51 22.83 3.62
C THR A 320 -1.14 22.35 2.22
N GLN A 321 -2.12 21.84 1.46
CA GLN A 321 -1.92 21.15 0.19
C GLN A 321 -0.89 20.02 0.33
N THR A 322 -0.98 19.24 1.40
CA THR A 322 0.00 18.18 1.69
C THR A 322 -0.66 16.81 1.57
N ILE A 323 -0.05 15.93 0.77
CA ILE A 323 -0.41 14.51 0.69
C ILE A 323 0.55 13.70 1.57
N TYR A 324 0.00 12.74 2.30
CA TYR A 324 0.73 11.78 3.12
C TYR A 324 0.42 10.38 2.61
N TRP A 325 1.38 9.45 2.68
CA TRP A 325 1.12 8.06 2.32
C TRP A 325 2.03 7.09 3.03
N THR A 326 1.56 5.84 3.14
CA THR A 326 2.35 4.70 3.61
C THR A 326 2.95 3.95 2.43
N ASP A 327 4.22 3.56 2.54
CA ASP A 327 4.88 2.67 1.59
C ASP A 327 5.27 1.38 2.29
N ARG A 328 4.95 0.23 1.69
CA ARG A 328 5.50 -1.07 2.08
C ARG A 328 6.81 -1.35 1.34
N GLY A 329 7.47 -2.44 1.70
CA GLY A 329 8.69 -2.91 1.04
C GLY A 329 9.84 -3.05 2.04
N GLU A 330 11.05 -2.77 1.58
CA GLU A 330 12.28 -2.92 2.37
C GLU A 330 12.91 -1.57 2.69
N ASP A 331 13.56 -1.49 3.84
CA ASP A 331 14.38 -0.34 4.21
C ASP A 331 15.50 -0.09 3.18
N PRO A 332 15.92 1.18 2.96
CA PRO A 332 15.50 2.38 3.67
C PRO A 332 14.31 3.13 3.04
N TYR A 333 13.72 2.59 1.97
CA TYR A 333 12.73 3.30 1.14
C TYR A 333 11.29 2.82 1.37
N GLY A 334 11.08 1.52 1.56
CA GLY A 334 9.81 0.95 1.99
C GLY A 334 9.68 0.90 3.51
N ASN A 335 8.51 0.50 4.01
CA ASN A 335 8.14 0.57 5.42
C ASN A 335 8.29 1.99 5.99
N THR A 336 7.75 2.94 5.23
CA THR A 336 7.89 4.37 5.46
C THR A 336 6.54 5.06 5.57
N LEU A 337 6.56 6.18 6.29
CA LEU A 337 5.53 7.22 6.22
C LEU A 337 6.15 8.41 5.47
N ASN A 338 5.46 8.87 4.44
CA ASN A 338 5.94 9.88 3.52
C ASN A 338 4.99 11.07 3.46
N LYS A 339 5.49 12.24 3.09
CA LYS A 339 4.68 13.41 2.75
C LYS A 339 5.24 14.18 1.57
N ALA A 340 4.39 14.90 0.87
CA ALA A 340 4.77 15.88 -0.15
C ALA A 340 3.77 17.03 -0.17
N ARG A 341 4.25 18.24 -0.45
CA ARG A 341 3.41 19.45 -0.53
C ARG A 341 3.24 19.88 -1.98
N PHE A 342 2.02 20.21 -2.39
CA PHE A 342 1.72 20.84 -3.67
C PHE A 342 1.85 22.37 -3.57
N GLY A 343 2.25 23.02 -4.68
CA GLY A 343 2.31 24.49 -4.78
C GLY A 343 3.68 25.14 -4.52
N GLY A 344 4.78 24.37 -4.48
CA GLY A 344 6.17 24.87 -4.47
C GLY A 344 6.96 24.52 -5.75
N GLU A 345 8.26 24.86 -5.78
CA GLU A 345 9.20 24.35 -6.80
C GLU A 345 9.35 22.83 -6.63
N GLU A 346 8.61 22.07 -7.45
CA GLU A 346 8.51 20.60 -7.47
C GLU A 346 8.14 19.92 -6.12
N PRO A 347 7.15 18.99 -6.06
CA PRO A 347 6.77 18.33 -4.83
C PRO A 347 7.90 17.39 -4.40
N GLN A 348 8.68 17.86 -3.42
CA GLN A 348 9.74 17.07 -2.80
C GLN A 348 9.13 16.06 -1.81
N VAL A 349 9.39 14.79 -2.06
CA VAL A 349 8.99 13.69 -1.17
C VAL A 349 9.88 13.67 0.06
N HIS A 350 9.25 13.77 1.23
CA HIS A 350 9.92 13.72 2.52
C HIS A 350 9.48 12.48 3.29
N ILE A 351 10.44 11.65 3.67
CA ILE A 351 10.17 10.48 4.51
C ILE A 351 10.14 10.91 5.98
N LEU A 352 8.96 10.97 6.56
CA LEU A 352 8.70 11.41 7.95
C LEU A 352 9.14 10.40 9.00
N ALA A 353 8.92 9.11 8.73
CA ALA A 353 9.26 8.02 9.63
C ALA A 353 9.54 6.72 8.88
N ARG A 354 10.30 5.83 9.52
CA ARG A 354 10.78 4.54 9.00
C ARG A 354 10.53 3.41 10.00
N GLN A 355 10.90 2.19 9.63
CA GLN A 355 10.86 1.01 10.51
C GLN A 355 9.43 0.69 10.97
N PHE A 356 8.47 0.80 10.05
CA PHE A 356 7.17 0.17 10.22
C PHE A 356 7.26 -1.31 9.79
N HIS A 357 6.27 -2.12 10.14
CA HIS A 357 6.23 -3.52 9.74
C HIS A 357 5.07 -3.73 8.77
N GLN A 358 5.30 -3.44 7.49
CA GLN A 358 4.25 -3.44 6.46
C GLN A 358 3.12 -2.47 6.82
N PRO A 359 3.38 -1.15 6.85
CA PRO A 359 2.37 -0.16 7.19
C PRO A 359 1.21 -0.21 6.19
N ILE A 360 -0.01 -0.10 6.70
CA ILE A 360 -1.23 -0.09 5.88
C ILE A 360 -1.93 1.24 6.12
N GLY A 361 -2.71 1.33 7.20
CA GLY A 361 -3.61 2.45 7.43
C GLY A 361 -2.89 3.71 7.86
N LEU A 362 -3.40 4.86 7.42
CA LEU A 362 -2.93 6.17 7.82
C LEU A 362 -4.08 7.15 7.97
N LYS A 363 -4.01 7.99 9.02
CA LYS A 363 -4.91 9.13 9.17
C LYS A 363 -4.17 10.34 9.71
N VAL A 364 -4.36 11.50 9.10
CA VAL A 364 -3.70 12.74 9.51
C VAL A 364 -4.62 13.55 10.42
N ASP A 365 -4.13 13.83 11.62
CA ASP A 365 -4.74 14.77 12.56
C ASP A 365 -4.07 16.13 12.41
N SER A 366 -4.66 16.97 11.55
CA SER A 366 -4.18 18.32 11.29
C SER A 366 -4.36 19.25 12.50
N ILE A 367 -5.26 18.94 13.44
CA ILE A 367 -5.50 19.77 14.63
C ILE A 367 -4.36 19.59 15.63
N ASN A 368 -4.01 18.33 15.95
CA ASN A 368 -2.92 18.04 16.91
C ASN A 368 -1.58 17.77 16.22
N GLN A 369 -1.45 18.10 14.94
CA GLN A 369 -0.21 18.05 14.17
C GLN A 369 0.45 16.65 14.25
N SER A 370 -0.38 15.60 14.15
CA SER A 370 0.02 14.21 14.30
C SER A 370 -0.47 13.36 13.13
N VAL A 371 0.26 12.29 12.81
CA VAL A 371 -0.12 11.27 11.84
C VAL A 371 -0.17 9.93 12.56
N TYR A 372 -1.30 9.25 12.44
CA TYR A 372 -1.50 7.93 12.98
C TYR A 372 -1.27 6.89 11.89
N VAL A 373 -0.55 5.81 12.23
CA VAL A 373 -0.22 4.74 11.29
C VAL A 373 -0.44 3.39 11.95
N THR A 374 -1.08 2.47 11.26
CA THR A 374 -1.22 1.07 11.66
C THR A 374 -0.38 0.17 10.76
N ASP A 375 0.06 -0.96 11.30
CA ASP A 375 0.81 -1.93 10.52
C ASP A 375 0.43 -3.39 10.79
N LEU A 376 0.82 -4.26 9.87
CA LEU A 376 0.62 -5.70 10.00
C LEU A 376 1.55 -6.33 11.04
N GLY A 377 2.46 -5.56 11.65
CA GLY A 377 3.23 -5.98 12.82
C GLY A 377 2.47 -5.85 14.14
N GLY A 378 1.20 -5.46 14.10
CA GLY A 378 0.33 -5.37 15.26
C GLY A 378 0.59 -4.13 16.11
N SER A 379 0.99 -3.03 15.47
CA SER A 379 1.23 -1.75 16.15
C SER A 379 0.41 -0.61 15.57
N LEU A 380 -0.05 0.27 16.46
CA LEU A 380 -0.56 1.60 16.15
C LEU A 380 0.49 2.62 16.59
N TYR A 381 0.85 3.52 15.70
CA TYR A 381 1.84 4.55 15.91
C TYR A 381 1.23 5.94 15.84
N ARG A 382 1.89 6.88 16.52
CA ARG A 382 1.71 8.32 16.33
C ARG A 382 3.06 8.92 15.91
N VAL A 383 3.03 9.81 14.93
CA VAL A 383 4.21 10.50 14.39
C VAL A 383 3.89 11.99 14.27
N SER A 384 4.83 12.88 14.60
CA SER A 384 4.64 14.31 14.35
C SER A 384 4.58 14.61 12.84
N VAL A 385 3.70 15.51 12.40
CA VAL A 385 3.65 15.96 10.98
C VAL A 385 4.95 16.62 10.53
N ASP A 386 5.75 17.17 11.44
CA ASP A 386 7.06 17.77 11.15
C ASP A 386 8.20 16.73 11.07
N GLY A 387 7.90 15.47 11.40
CA GLY A 387 8.85 14.37 11.41
C GLY A 387 9.44 14.10 12.80
N GLY A 388 9.94 12.88 12.98
CA GLY A 388 10.39 12.39 14.29
C GLY A 388 9.22 12.13 15.25
N GLY A 389 9.55 11.91 16.53
CA GLY A 389 8.53 11.67 17.56
C GLY A 389 7.67 10.42 17.32
N LYS A 390 8.17 9.43 16.57
CA LYS A 390 7.47 8.16 16.34
C LYS A 390 7.30 7.42 17.67
N GLU A 391 6.07 7.28 18.11
CA GLU A 391 5.67 6.61 19.33
C GLU A 391 4.79 5.40 19.01
N VAL A 392 4.97 4.30 19.73
CA VAL A 392 4.05 3.16 19.70
C VAL A 392 2.95 3.43 20.73
N ILE A 393 1.74 3.66 20.24
CA ILE A 393 0.57 3.98 21.07
C ILE A 393 -0.11 2.70 21.55
N HIS A 394 -0.25 1.72 20.66
CA HIS A 394 -0.79 0.40 20.98
C HIS A 394 0.04 -0.69 20.32
N ARG A 395 0.14 -1.84 21.00
CA ARG A 395 0.74 -3.06 20.47
C ARG A 395 -0.10 -4.25 20.89
N GLY A 396 -0.49 -5.08 19.94
CA GLY A 396 -1.21 -6.32 20.22
C GLY A 396 -0.72 -7.48 19.36
N ASP A 397 -1.46 -8.57 19.41
CA ASP A 397 -1.21 -9.81 18.66
C ASP A 397 -1.94 -9.84 17.29
N GLY A 398 -2.54 -8.70 16.91
CA GLY A 398 -3.32 -8.53 15.68
C GLY A 398 -2.51 -8.09 14.47
N PHE A 399 -3.17 -8.10 13.31
CA PHE A 399 -2.68 -7.47 12.07
C PHE A 399 -3.56 -6.26 11.77
N TYR A 400 -3.03 -5.04 11.87
CA TYR A 400 -3.85 -3.83 11.82
C TYR A 400 -3.84 -3.16 10.45
N THR A 401 -5.01 -2.67 10.04
CA THR A 401 -5.25 -1.98 8.77
C THR A 401 -5.93 -0.63 9.01
N GLY A 402 -7.00 -0.28 8.29
CA GLY A 402 -7.60 1.05 8.29
C GLY A 402 -7.78 1.66 9.68
N ILE A 403 -7.56 2.95 9.76
CA ILE A 403 -7.64 3.75 10.99
C ILE A 403 -8.36 5.05 10.70
N THR A 404 -9.18 5.49 11.66
CA THR A 404 -9.83 6.79 11.66
C THR A 404 -10.07 7.24 13.11
N PHE A 405 -10.52 8.47 13.31
CA PHE A 405 -10.84 9.02 14.63
C PHE A 405 -11.95 10.06 14.56
N VAL A 406 -12.58 10.35 15.69
CA VAL A 406 -13.68 11.33 15.86
C VAL A 406 -13.24 12.48 16.74
#